data_AF-A0A960LJF9-F1
#
_entry.id   AF-A0A960LJF9-F1
#
_cell.length_a   1.000
_cell.length_b   1.000
_cell.length_c   1.000
_cell.angle_alpha   90.00
_cell.angle_beta   90.00
_cell.angle_gamma   90.00
#
_symmetry.space_group_name_H-M   'P 1'
#
loop_
_entity.id
_entity.type
_entity.pdbx_description
1 polymer ?
#
loop_
_entity_poly.entity_id
_entity_poly.type
_entity_poly.pdbx_seq_one_letter_code
_entity_poly.pdbx_strand_id
1 'polypeptide(L)'
;MKSCLILPHLLTLSVLTLVTAFPPLGQAADRDSSSLPLLAASDKRKDTESTDKKAVARRPVSASKLKEQLTLAQRDLEQARDSVHEAQKELAAKAESISTLQSQVDSLNKQLAAAQNELKKLHGTAGALTAEKKKSATLLDSLKELQQKASLALTKAEADAARQTKESESAIKMQVTQIGLLQDELEKVRKQATEALTKAEAEVREQMTESKQAVAQKTAQVDQLKAELEKVQKQASDAIAKAMAEATQEAANAKKALEAKAAEVADIRAKLQQVEKAATDALARAEADAKKQMAQSEEAKKKALAEVAALRETLAQAEKMAAEALAKAEAETRELAAKSAEEIRRKTLEVTSLQNVLKRVQTETAAALAATAAKKPAPKKPAAPKVPQISPIAYDHLSAVNYDDRDRVVRDVRAALRQHPKATVTLTGYASDSAYDDANLEISQNRASFLASYLANAGIPRAQIEIKAVGNARPTKGKPEANRRVDIAIKP
;
A
#
# COMPACT_ATOMS: atom_id res chain seq x y z
N MET A 1 -58.11 -16.63 -1.78
CA MET A 1 -59.34 -17.02 -1.03
C MET A 1 -60.41 -15.96 -1.30
N LYS A 2 -61.71 -16.32 -1.34
CA LYS A 2 -62.84 -15.39 -1.58
C LYS A 2 -63.98 -15.74 -0.63
N SER A 3 -64.45 -14.81 0.20
CA SER A 3 -65.57 -15.03 1.14
C SER A 3 -66.29 -13.72 1.53
N CYS A 4 -67.64 -13.72 1.45
CA CYS A 4 -68.60 -12.96 2.28
C CYS A 4 -68.55 -11.40 2.25
N LEU A 5 -69.55 -10.61 2.67
CA LEU A 5 -70.98 -10.80 3.06
C LEU A 5 -71.86 -9.94 2.10
N ILE A 6 -73.10 -10.30 1.70
CA ILE A 6 -74.38 -10.46 2.43
C ILE A 6 -74.96 -9.13 2.98
N LEU A 7 -76.17 -8.79 2.51
CA LEU A 7 -77.01 -7.66 2.92
C LEU A 7 -78.38 -8.17 3.41
N PRO A 8 -79.06 -7.49 4.37
CA PRO A 8 -80.48 -7.67 4.62
C PRO A 8 -81.31 -6.38 4.41
N HIS A 9 -82.47 -6.51 3.75
CA HIS A 9 -83.56 -5.53 3.79
C HIS A 9 -84.60 -5.94 4.85
N LEU A 10 -85.24 -4.98 5.52
CA LEU A 10 -86.42 -5.23 6.35
C LEU A 10 -87.44 -4.09 6.27
N LEU A 11 -88.72 -4.45 6.46
CA LEU A 11 -89.90 -3.67 6.07
C LEU A 11 -90.17 -2.44 6.94
N THR A 12 -90.81 -1.43 6.34
CA THR A 12 -91.64 -0.45 7.04
C THR A 12 -93.11 -0.88 6.99
N LEU A 13 -93.85 -0.65 8.07
CA LEU A 13 -95.27 -1.06 8.19
C LEU A 13 -96.06 0.10 8.82
N SER A 14 -96.99 0.68 8.06
CA SER A 14 -97.75 1.87 8.47
C SER A 14 -99.07 1.48 9.13
N VAL A 15 -99.35 2.04 10.30
CA VAL A 15 -100.67 2.02 10.96
C VAL A 15 -100.92 3.39 11.58
N LEU A 16 -102.05 4.02 11.23
CA LEU A 16 -102.61 5.10 12.03
C LEU A 16 -104.13 5.19 11.82
N THR A 17 -104.88 5.27 12.92
CA THR A 17 -106.35 5.19 12.92
C THR A 17 -106.95 6.37 13.68
N LEU A 18 -107.84 7.10 12.99
CA LEU A 18 -109.16 7.65 13.39
C LEU A 18 -109.49 7.99 14.88
N VAL A 19 -110.50 8.89 15.06
CA VAL A 19 -111.31 9.15 16.29
C VAL A 19 -110.62 9.98 17.39
N THR A 20 -111.21 11.01 18.03
CA THR A 20 -112.38 11.91 17.81
C THR A 20 -112.15 13.23 18.61
N ALA A 21 -112.99 14.25 18.41
CA ALA A 21 -113.01 15.46 19.27
C ALA A 21 -114.44 15.94 19.58
N PHE A 22 -114.68 16.38 20.83
CA PHE A 22 -115.81 17.21 21.27
C PHE A 22 -115.38 18.03 22.52
N PRO A 23 -116.07 19.13 22.91
CA PRO A 23 -115.40 20.33 23.45
C PRO A 23 -115.71 20.67 24.93
N PRO A 24 -115.14 21.78 25.45
CA PRO A 24 -115.74 22.53 26.56
C PRO A 24 -115.74 24.08 26.40
N LEU A 25 -116.89 24.70 26.66
CA LEU A 25 -117.13 26.07 27.15
C LEU A 25 -118.36 25.97 28.08
N GLY A 26 -118.60 26.77 29.13
CA GLY A 26 -118.03 28.06 29.55
C GLY A 26 -119.22 28.98 29.91
N GLN A 27 -119.83 28.88 31.09
CA GLN A 27 -119.45 29.47 32.40
C GLN A 27 -119.98 30.92 32.60
N ALA A 28 -120.48 31.18 33.81
CA ALA A 28 -120.79 32.48 34.46
C ALA A 28 -121.98 33.34 33.97
N ALA A 29 -122.88 33.64 34.91
CA ALA A 29 -123.60 34.91 35.04
C ALA A 29 -124.19 35.04 36.47
N ASP A 30 -123.58 35.85 37.32
CA ASP A 30 -124.15 36.27 38.61
C ASP A 30 -125.19 37.39 38.42
N ARG A 31 -126.13 37.53 39.36
CA ARG A 31 -126.69 38.84 39.72
C ARG A 31 -127.32 38.91 41.11
N ASP A 32 -126.92 39.96 41.83
CA ASP A 32 -127.25 40.25 43.22
C ASP A 32 -128.70 40.69 43.51
N SER A 33 -128.99 40.70 44.82
CA SER A 33 -129.57 41.83 45.58
C SER A 33 -131.02 41.74 46.09
N SER A 34 -131.15 42.06 47.39
CA SER A 34 -132.31 42.70 48.04
C SER A 34 -133.63 41.91 48.17
N SER A 35 -134.41 42.01 49.26
CA SER A 35 -134.17 42.67 50.57
C SER A 35 -135.13 42.16 51.67
N LEU A 36 -134.68 42.31 52.91
CA LEU A 36 -135.43 42.32 54.19
C LEU A 36 -136.52 43.43 54.26
N PRO A 37 -137.37 43.58 55.31
CA PRO A 37 -137.78 42.64 56.40
C PRO A 37 -139.28 42.74 56.89
N LEU A 38 -139.60 41.96 57.95
CA LEU A 38 -140.38 42.32 59.18
C LEU A 38 -141.90 42.69 59.20
N LEU A 39 -142.49 42.29 60.35
CA LEU A 39 -143.48 42.98 61.21
C LEU A 39 -145.01 42.84 61.00
N ALA A 40 -145.69 42.93 62.17
CA ALA A 40 -147.12 43.12 62.46
C ALA A 40 -148.14 42.15 61.81
N ALA A 41 -148.85 41.26 62.51
CA ALA A 41 -149.59 41.32 63.79
C ALA A 41 -150.99 41.99 63.72
N SER A 42 -151.87 41.55 64.63
CA SER A 42 -153.27 42.01 64.84
C SER A 42 -154.27 41.63 63.73
N ASP A 43 -155.58 41.48 63.98
CA ASP A 43 -156.42 41.31 65.19
C ASP A 43 -157.89 41.14 64.70
N LYS A 44 -158.85 40.81 65.59
CA LYS A 44 -160.31 40.74 65.39
C LYS A 44 -160.82 39.55 64.55
N ARG A 45 -161.91 38.86 64.92
CA ARG A 45 -162.83 38.92 66.09
C ARG A 45 -162.97 37.49 66.65
N LYS A 46 -162.95 37.27 67.98
CA LYS A 46 -163.99 37.60 68.98
C LYS A 46 -165.29 36.82 68.73
N ASP A 47 -165.68 35.93 69.65
CA ASP A 47 -166.68 36.17 70.74
C ASP A 47 -168.12 36.00 70.20
N THR A 48 -169.14 35.50 70.90
CA THR A 48 -169.37 35.05 72.30
C THR A 48 -170.53 34.01 72.25
N GLU A 49 -170.71 33.07 73.19
CA GLU A 49 -171.47 33.16 74.48
C GLU A 49 -172.94 33.64 74.36
N SER A 50 -173.76 33.29 75.37
CA SER A 50 -175.19 33.66 75.57
C SER A 50 -176.20 32.96 74.63
N THR A 51 -177.01 31.99 75.06
CA THR A 51 -178.07 31.94 76.11
C THR A 51 -179.46 32.39 75.62
N ASP A 52 -180.47 31.95 76.38
CA ASP A 52 -181.83 32.49 76.46
C ASP A 52 -182.77 32.32 75.25
N LYS A 53 -183.76 31.42 75.34
CA LYS A 53 -185.01 31.46 76.14
C LYS A 53 -186.14 32.17 75.38
N LYS A 54 -187.34 31.57 75.49
CA LYS A 54 -188.71 32.05 75.16
C LYS A 54 -189.30 31.56 73.82
N ALA A 55 -190.63 31.34 73.73
CA ALA A 55 -191.65 31.05 74.75
C ALA A 55 -192.99 30.68 74.07
N VAL A 56 -193.95 30.14 74.85
CA VAL A 56 -195.40 30.00 74.52
C VAL A 56 -195.65 28.89 73.46
N ALA A 57 -196.65 28.00 73.55
CA ALA A 57 -197.95 28.08 74.23
C ALA A 57 -198.34 26.88 75.12
N ARG A 58 -199.46 27.05 75.84
CA ARG A 58 -200.00 26.16 76.89
C ARG A 58 -200.65 24.88 76.33
N ARG A 59 -200.36 23.72 76.93
CA ARG A 59 -201.34 22.73 77.47
C ARG A 59 -200.65 21.53 78.15
N PRO A 60 -201.32 20.79 79.06
CA PRO A 60 -200.67 19.82 79.96
C PRO A 60 -200.47 18.43 79.32
N VAL A 61 -199.35 17.78 79.62
CA VAL A 61 -199.04 16.39 79.21
C VAL A 61 -198.29 15.67 80.35
N SER A 62 -198.40 14.33 80.41
CA SER A 62 -198.05 13.48 81.55
C SER A 62 -196.59 12.98 81.59
N ALA A 63 -196.23 12.33 82.71
CA ALA A 63 -194.87 11.93 83.09
C ALA A 63 -194.20 10.83 82.23
N SER A 64 -194.83 10.35 81.15
CA SER A 64 -194.23 9.35 80.26
C SER A 64 -193.08 9.92 79.41
N LYS A 65 -193.24 11.16 78.91
CA LYS A 65 -192.41 11.69 77.81
C LYS A 65 -190.96 12.02 78.19
N LEU A 66 -190.67 12.20 79.49
CA LEU A 66 -189.31 12.46 79.97
C LEU A 66 -188.40 11.23 79.96
N LYS A 67 -188.94 10.01 80.11
CA LYS A 67 -188.15 8.78 80.03
C LYS A 67 -187.63 8.50 78.62
N GLU A 68 -188.42 8.88 77.62
CA GLU A 68 -188.15 8.63 76.19
C GLU A 68 -187.04 9.54 75.62
N GLN A 69 -186.89 10.76 76.17
CA GLN A 69 -185.79 11.65 75.80
C GLN A 69 -184.45 11.24 76.44
N LEU A 70 -184.47 10.69 77.66
CA LEU A 70 -183.26 10.25 78.35
C LEU A 70 -182.58 9.07 77.64
N THR A 71 -183.36 8.07 77.20
CA THR A 71 -182.85 6.90 76.48
C THR A 71 -182.33 7.21 75.08
N LEU A 72 -182.83 8.28 74.45
CA LEU A 72 -182.29 8.79 73.18
C LEU A 72 -180.88 9.36 73.39
N ALA A 73 -180.74 10.30 74.35
CA ALA A 73 -179.47 10.98 74.64
C ALA A 73 -178.35 10.02 75.09
N GLN A 74 -178.70 8.91 75.76
CA GLN A 74 -177.72 7.86 76.09
C GLN A 74 -177.16 7.17 74.84
N ARG A 75 -178.02 6.84 73.86
CA ARG A 75 -177.61 6.20 72.60
C ARG A 75 -176.76 7.14 71.73
N ASP A 76 -177.11 8.42 71.67
CA ASP A 76 -176.34 9.43 70.93
C ASP A 76 -174.92 9.60 71.51
N LEU A 77 -174.79 9.55 72.84
CA LEU A 77 -173.49 9.61 73.54
C LEU A 77 -172.65 8.35 73.29
N GLU A 78 -173.28 7.19 73.20
CA GLU A 78 -172.64 5.92 72.85
C GLU A 78 -172.10 5.95 71.39
N GLN A 79 -172.91 6.39 70.42
CA GLN A 79 -172.44 6.61 69.03
C GLN A 79 -171.32 7.65 68.95
N ALA A 80 -171.41 8.74 69.71
CA ALA A 80 -170.35 9.75 69.75
C ALA A 80 -169.03 9.14 70.27
N ARG A 81 -169.09 8.31 71.32
CA ARG A 81 -167.92 7.62 71.88
C ARG A 81 -167.27 6.64 70.89
N ASP A 82 -168.07 5.87 70.16
CA ASP A 82 -167.58 4.96 69.12
C ASP A 82 -166.91 5.73 67.98
N SER A 83 -167.51 6.85 67.55
CA SER A 83 -166.91 7.72 66.51
C SER A 83 -165.57 8.32 66.94
N VAL A 84 -165.41 8.66 68.23
CA VAL A 84 -164.14 9.15 68.78
C VAL A 84 -163.09 8.03 68.86
N HIS A 85 -163.49 6.80 69.21
CA HIS A 85 -162.57 5.66 69.20
C HIS A 85 -162.06 5.32 67.80
N GLU A 86 -162.93 5.31 66.79
CA GLU A 86 -162.52 5.04 65.41
C GLU A 86 -161.67 6.20 64.84
N ALA A 87 -161.98 7.46 65.19
CA ALA A 87 -161.13 8.61 64.84
C ALA A 87 -159.75 8.56 65.52
N GLN A 88 -159.64 8.11 66.77
CA GLN A 88 -158.36 7.87 67.44
C GLN A 88 -157.56 6.75 66.77
N LYS A 89 -158.24 5.69 66.31
CA LYS A 89 -157.65 4.55 65.59
C LYS A 89 -157.14 4.96 64.20
N GLU A 90 -157.87 5.78 63.46
CA GLU A 90 -157.34 6.43 62.25
C GLU A 90 -156.14 7.34 62.54
N LEU A 91 -156.18 8.13 63.62
CA LEU A 91 -155.09 9.05 63.98
C LEU A 91 -153.80 8.28 64.29
N ALA A 92 -153.90 7.14 64.99
CA ALA A 92 -152.78 6.25 65.27
C ALA A 92 -152.18 5.67 63.97
N ALA A 93 -153.01 5.12 63.08
CA ALA A 93 -152.55 4.60 61.79
C ALA A 93 -151.89 5.68 60.91
N LYS A 94 -152.40 6.92 60.95
CA LYS A 94 -151.80 8.08 60.27
C LYS A 94 -150.47 8.48 60.90
N ALA A 95 -150.32 8.39 62.22
CA ALA A 95 -149.04 8.63 62.91
C ALA A 95 -147.97 7.56 62.57
N GLU A 96 -148.35 6.28 62.50
CA GLU A 96 -147.47 5.20 62.03
C GLU A 96 -147.02 5.41 60.57
N SER A 97 -147.95 5.85 59.70
CA SER A 97 -147.63 6.20 58.31
C SER A 97 -146.65 7.37 58.21
N ILE A 98 -146.84 8.44 59.02
CA ILE A 98 -145.91 9.59 59.09
C ILE A 98 -144.53 9.14 59.59
N SER A 99 -144.46 8.32 60.64
CA SER A 99 -143.19 7.75 61.16
C SER A 99 -142.47 6.92 60.09
N THR A 100 -143.22 6.09 59.34
CA THR A 100 -142.69 5.30 58.23
C THR A 100 -142.12 6.19 57.13
N LEU A 101 -142.86 7.23 56.71
CA LEU A 101 -142.41 8.20 55.71
C LEU A 101 -141.18 8.99 56.17
N GLN A 102 -141.09 9.39 57.44
CA GLN A 102 -139.92 10.03 58.01
C GLN A 102 -138.68 9.12 57.93
N SER A 103 -138.83 7.84 58.26
CA SER A 103 -137.73 6.86 58.13
C SER A 103 -137.26 6.67 56.67
N GLN A 104 -138.17 6.76 55.71
CA GLN A 104 -137.85 6.71 54.27
C GLN A 104 -137.14 7.98 53.82
N VAL A 105 -137.57 9.17 54.26
CA VAL A 105 -136.90 10.45 53.97
C VAL A 105 -135.48 10.47 54.55
N ASP A 106 -135.28 9.99 55.77
CA ASP A 106 -133.94 9.85 56.37
C ASP A 106 -133.04 8.85 55.62
N SER A 107 -133.62 7.76 55.10
CA SER A 107 -132.90 6.80 54.26
C SER A 107 -132.48 7.43 52.93
N LEU A 108 -133.38 8.14 52.26
CA LEU A 108 -133.10 8.86 51.01
C LEU A 108 -132.07 9.98 51.20
N ASN A 109 -132.14 10.73 52.31
CA ASN A 109 -131.14 11.75 52.65
C ASN A 109 -129.74 11.15 52.87
N LYS A 110 -129.65 9.98 53.52
CA LYS A 110 -128.39 9.24 53.68
C LYS A 110 -127.85 8.74 52.33
N GLN A 111 -128.72 8.22 51.45
CA GLN A 111 -128.34 7.82 50.09
C GLN A 111 -127.86 9.01 49.24
N LEU A 112 -128.55 10.16 49.32
CA LEU A 112 -128.14 11.39 48.64
C LEU A 112 -126.76 11.87 49.10
N ALA A 113 -126.51 11.88 50.42
CA ALA A 113 -125.22 12.25 50.98
C ALA A 113 -124.09 11.27 50.57
N ALA A 114 -124.38 9.97 50.47
CA ALA A 114 -123.46 8.99 49.94
C ALA A 114 -123.12 9.26 48.46
N ALA A 115 -124.14 9.41 47.61
CA ALA A 115 -123.98 9.70 46.18
C ALA A 115 -123.22 11.01 45.91
N GLN A 116 -123.49 12.07 46.69
CA GLN A 116 -122.73 13.33 46.62
C GLN A 116 -121.24 13.15 46.99
N ASN A 117 -120.94 12.29 47.96
CA ASN A 117 -119.55 11.99 48.33
C ASN A 117 -118.85 11.11 47.30
N GLU A 118 -119.55 10.22 46.60
CA GLU A 118 -118.99 9.49 45.45
C GLU A 118 -118.75 10.40 44.25
N LEU A 119 -119.69 11.31 43.93
CA LEU A 119 -119.48 12.35 42.91
C LEU A 119 -118.25 13.22 43.20
N LYS A 120 -118.01 13.61 44.46
CA LYS A 120 -116.78 14.33 44.86
C LYS A 120 -115.52 13.49 44.62
N LYS A 121 -115.52 12.19 44.96
CA LYS A 121 -114.41 11.27 44.67
C LYS A 121 -114.15 11.15 43.17
N LEU A 122 -115.20 10.94 42.37
CA LEU A 122 -115.11 10.79 40.91
C LEU A 122 -114.65 12.08 40.22
N HIS A 123 -115.05 13.25 40.73
CA HIS A 123 -114.53 14.53 40.24
C HIS A 123 -113.03 14.69 40.57
N GLY A 124 -112.59 14.24 41.75
CA GLY A 124 -111.17 14.20 42.12
C GLY A 124 -110.34 13.26 41.23
N THR A 125 -110.82 12.06 40.93
CA THR A 125 -110.11 11.12 40.02
C THR A 125 -110.13 11.61 38.58
N ALA A 126 -111.20 12.24 38.10
CA ALA A 126 -111.22 12.92 36.82
C ALA A 126 -110.18 14.05 36.76
N GLY A 127 -110.05 14.84 37.83
CA GLY A 127 -108.99 15.84 37.98
C GLY A 127 -107.59 15.23 37.83
N ALA A 128 -107.31 14.14 38.56
CA ALA A 128 -106.04 13.41 38.46
C ALA A 128 -105.77 12.88 37.03
N LEU A 129 -106.77 12.27 36.38
CA LEU A 129 -106.68 11.78 34.99
C LEU A 129 -106.41 12.92 33.99
N THR A 130 -106.97 14.12 34.18
CA THR A 130 -106.64 15.27 33.30
C THR A 130 -105.22 15.78 33.52
N ALA A 131 -104.69 15.71 34.75
CA ALA A 131 -103.29 16.05 35.04
C ALA A 131 -102.33 15.00 34.46
N GLU A 132 -102.67 13.72 34.53
CA GLU A 132 -101.92 12.62 33.91
C GLU A 132 -101.93 12.71 32.38
N LYS A 133 -103.08 13.02 31.77
CA LYS A 133 -103.20 13.30 30.32
C LYS A 133 -102.34 14.48 29.87
N LYS A 134 -102.15 15.51 30.71
CA LYS A 134 -101.21 16.60 30.44
C LYS A 134 -99.75 16.13 30.52
N LYS A 135 -99.40 15.30 31.51
CA LYS A 135 -98.05 14.71 31.63
C LYS A 135 -97.71 13.83 30.43
N SER A 136 -98.62 12.95 30.00
CA SER A 136 -98.40 12.08 28.85
C SER A 136 -98.28 12.85 27.53
N ALA A 137 -99.01 13.96 27.36
CA ALA A 137 -98.80 14.88 26.24
C ALA A 137 -97.38 15.50 26.26
N THR A 138 -96.91 16.02 27.39
CA THR A 138 -95.55 16.59 27.50
C THR A 138 -94.44 15.55 27.30
N LEU A 139 -94.67 14.29 27.69
CA LEU A 139 -93.74 13.18 27.40
C LEU A 139 -93.75 12.81 25.91
N LEU A 140 -94.92 12.82 25.26
CA LEU A 140 -95.03 12.57 23.82
C LEU A 140 -94.26 13.61 23.00
N ASP A 141 -94.36 14.89 23.36
CA ASP A 141 -93.64 15.96 22.67
C ASP A 141 -92.13 15.91 22.95
N SER A 142 -91.72 15.60 24.19
CA SER A 142 -90.32 15.33 24.52
C SER A 142 -89.73 14.16 23.73
N LEU A 143 -90.52 13.11 23.50
CA LEU A 143 -90.13 11.94 22.72
C LEU A 143 -89.98 12.27 21.22
N LYS A 144 -90.88 13.09 20.65
CA LYS A 144 -90.72 13.63 19.28
C LYS A 144 -89.44 14.44 19.13
N GLU A 145 -89.13 15.31 20.09
CA GLU A 145 -87.92 16.13 20.06
C GLU A 145 -86.65 15.28 20.15
N LEU A 146 -86.63 14.25 21.02
CA LEU A 146 -85.55 13.26 21.08
C LEU A 146 -85.43 12.47 19.77
N GLN A 147 -86.54 12.07 19.15
CA GLN A 147 -86.55 11.35 17.87
C GLN A 147 -85.99 12.22 16.72
N GLN A 148 -86.31 13.52 16.69
CA GLN A 148 -85.72 14.47 15.73
C GLN A 148 -84.22 14.70 15.99
N LYS A 149 -83.80 14.84 17.26
CA LYS A 149 -82.37 14.94 17.61
C LYS A 149 -81.60 13.69 17.23
N ALA A 150 -82.20 12.50 17.41
CA ALA A 150 -81.62 11.23 17.01
C ALA A 150 -81.47 11.10 15.49
N SER A 151 -82.47 11.47 14.69
CA SER A 151 -82.36 11.40 13.23
C SER A 151 -81.39 12.44 12.65
N LEU A 152 -81.31 13.64 13.23
CA LEU A 152 -80.29 14.65 12.89
C LEU A 152 -78.87 14.19 13.27
N ALA A 153 -78.70 13.51 14.42
CA ALA A 153 -77.42 12.94 14.82
C ALA A 153 -77.00 11.77 13.91
N LEU A 154 -77.95 10.88 13.54
CA LEU A 154 -77.72 9.76 12.63
C LEU A 154 -77.29 10.25 11.25
N THR A 155 -78.09 11.12 10.62
CA THR A 155 -77.80 11.66 9.28
C THR A 155 -76.50 12.47 9.23
N LYS A 156 -76.13 13.16 10.32
CA LYS A 156 -74.80 13.77 10.45
C LYS A 156 -73.69 12.71 10.52
N ALA A 157 -73.84 11.68 11.36
CA ALA A 157 -72.84 10.63 11.49
C ALA A 157 -72.65 9.84 10.18
N GLU A 158 -73.73 9.58 9.44
CA GLU A 158 -73.71 9.00 8.09
C GLU A 158 -72.97 9.90 7.10
N ALA A 159 -73.22 11.22 7.12
CA ALA A 159 -72.54 12.19 6.25
C ALA A 159 -71.05 12.37 6.57
N ASP A 160 -70.67 12.39 7.85
CA ASP A 160 -69.27 12.50 8.27
C ASP A 160 -68.51 11.18 8.00
N ALA A 161 -69.13 10.01 8.19
CA ALA A 161 -68.57 8.72 7.77
C ALA A 161 -68.41 8.65 6.23
N ALA A 162 -69.39 9.12 5.46
CA ALA A 162 -69.34 9.17 4.00
C ALA A 162 -68.34 10.20 3.43
N ARG A 163 -67.81 11.10 4.28
CA ARG A 163 -66.64 11.93 3.97
C ARG A 163 -65.35 11.17 4.24
N GLN A 164 -65.21 10.56 5.41
CA GLN A 164 -64.03 9.78 5.78
C GLN A 164 -63.76 8.60 4.83
N THR A 165 -64.81 7.94 4.32
CA THR A 165 -64.64 6.91 3.27
C THR A 165 -64.09 7.50 1.97
N LYS A 166 -64.61 8.63 1.49
CA LYS A 166 -64.11 9.29 0.26
C LYS A 166 -62.70 9.84 0.41
N GLU A 167 -62.36 10.39 1.57
CA GLU A 167 -61.02 10.88 1.89
C GLU A 167 -60.02 9.71 1.92
N SER A 168 -60.37 8.60 2.56
CA SER A 168 -59.53 7.39 2.58
C SER A 168 -59.46 6.66 1.23
N GLU A 169 -60.55 6.59 0.45
CA GLU A 169 -60.52 6.12 -0.95
C GLU A 169 -59.55 6.96 -1.81
N SER A 170 -59.59 8.29 -1.66
CA SER A 170 -58.67 9.19 -2.37
C SER A 170 -57.21 8.99 -1.93
N ALA A 171 -56.97 8.83 -0.62
CA ALA A 171 -55.63 8.55 -0.10
C ALA A 171 -55.08 7.19 -0.58
N ILE A 172 -55.89 6.14 -0.54
CA ILE A 172 -55.56 4.80 -1.06
C ILE A 172 -55.26 4.88 -2.56
N LYS A 173 -56.06 5.62 -3.34
CA LYS A 173 -55.84 5.78 -4.78
C LYS A 173 -54.51 6.49 -5.09
N MET A 174 -54.12 7.50 -4.31
CA MET A 174 -52.80 8.13 -4.43
C MET A 174 -51.68 7.15 -4.07
N GLN A 175 -51.81 6.41 -2.97
CA GLN A 175 -50.82 5.41 -2.55
C GLN A 175 -50.65 4.28 -3.59
N VAL A 176 -51.73 3.75 -4.15
CA VAL A 176 -51.69 2.74 -5.23
C VAL A 176 -50.98 3.28 -6.47
N THR A 177 -51.22 4.55 -6.83
CA THR A 177 -50.53 5.21 -7.95
C THR A 177 -49.03 5.36 -7.67
N GLN A 178 -48.65 5.76 -6.44
CA GLN A 178 -47.25 5.88 -6.03
C GLN A 178 -46.53 4.52 -5.97
N ILE A 179 -47.22 3.45 -5.53
CA ILE A 179 -46.70 2.08 -5.55
C ILE A 179 -46.43 1.61 -6.99
N GLY A 180 -47.31 1.94 -7.94
CA GLY A 180 -47.08 1.64 -9.36
C GLY A 180 -45.81 2.30 -9.90
N LEU A 181 -45.65 3.61 -9.68
CA LEU A 181 -44.44 4.35 -10.10
C LEU A 181 -43.15 3.76 -9.49
N LEU A 182 -43.19 3.38 -8.20
CA LEU A 182 -42.04 2.74 -7.54
C LEU A 182 -41.78 1.30 -8.06
N GLN A 183 -42.79 0.60 -8.57
CA GLN A 183 -42.62 -0.69 -9.24
C GLN A 183 -41.96 -0.52 -10.61
N ASP A 184 -42.39 0.47 -11.40
CA ASP A 184 -41.80 0.80 -12.71
C ASP A 184 -40.31 1.22 -12.57
N GLU A 185 -39.99 2.06 -11.57
CA GLU A 185 -38.61 2.44 -11.27
C GLU A 185 -37.77 1.24 -10.83
N LEU A 186 -38.32 0.35 -10.00
CA LEU A 186 -37.62 -0.83 -9.51
C LEU A 186 -37.40 -1.89 -10.60
N GLU A 187 -38.32 -2.03 -11.56
CA GLU A 187 -38.11 -2.86 -12.75
C GLU A 187 -37.05 -2.26 -13.68
N LYS A 188 -37.09 -0.94 -13.92
CA LYS A 188 -36.06 -0.22 -14.68
C LYS A 188 -34.66 -0.39 -14.09
N VAL A 189 -34.52 -0.24 -12.77
CA VAL A 189 -33.24 -0.45 -12.06
C VAL A 189 -32.79 -1.91 -12.14
N ARG A 190 -33.71 -2.88 -12.00
CA ARG A 190 -33.39 -4.31 -12.20
C ARG A 190 -32.86 -4.59 -13.60
N LYS A 191 -33.50 -4.06 -14.64
CA LYS A 191 -33.06 -4.21 -16.03
C LYS A 191 -31.68 -3.59 -16.27
N GLN A 192 -31.45 -2.37 -15.78
CA GLN A 192 -30.13 -1.74 -15.87
C GLN A 192 -29.05 -2.54 -15.13
N ALA A 193 -29.37 -3.14 -13.98
CA ALA A 193 -28.46 -3.99 -13.24
C ALA A 193 -28.13 -5.30 -13.98
N THR A 194 -29.09 -5.95 -14.66
CA THR A 194 -28.82 -7.15 -15.47
C THR A 194 -28.05 -6.84 -16.74
N GLU A 195 -28.30 -5.71 -17.40
CA GLU A 195 -27.52 -5.21 -18.55
C GLU A 195 -26.06 -4.88 -18.13
N ALA A 196 -25.86 -4.23 -16.98
CA ALA A 196 -24.53 -3.97 -16.44
C ALA A 196 -23.78 -5.25 -16.04
N LEU A 197 -24.46 -6.21 -15.38
CA LEU A 197 -23.88 -7.48 -14.96
C LEU A 197 -23.46 -8.33 -16.16
N THR A 198 -24.33 -8.48 -17.16
CA THR A 198 -24.02 -9.26 -18.37
C THR A 198 -22.88 -8.64 -19.19
N LYS A 199 -22.78 -7.32 -19.24
CA LYS A 199 -21.63 -6.61 -19.83
C LYS A 199 -20.34 -6.88 -19.06
N ALA A 200 -20.35 -6.76 -17.73
CA ALA A 200 -19.19 -7.04 -16.88
C ALA A 200 -18.74 -8.51 -16.97
N GLU A 201 -19.67 -9.47 -17.03
CA GLU A 201 -19.32 -10.87 -17.26
C GLU A 201 -18.69 -11.11 -18.65
N ALA A 202 -19.12 -10.38 -19.68
CA ALA A 202 -18.54 -10.48 -21.02
C ALA A 202 -17.08 -9.95 -21.02
N GLU A 203 -16.85 -8.76 -20.45
CA GLU A 203 -15.52 -8.17 -20.32
C GLU A 203 -14.55 -9.06 -19.52
N VAL A 204 -15.02 -9.65 -18.41
CA VAL A 204 -14.21 -10.59 -17.61
C VAL A 204 -13.94 -11.90 -18.37
N ARG A 205 -14.89 -12.41 -19.17
CA ARG A 205 -14.66 -13.59 -20.04
C ARG A 205 -13.63 -13.28 -21.13
N GLU A 206 -13.71 -12.12 -21.76
CA GLU A 206 -12.77 -11.66 -22.78
C GLU A 206 -11.35 -11.54 -22.23
N GLN A 207 -11.15 -10.79 -21.14
CA GLN A 207 -9.86 -10.69 -20.43
C GLN A 207 -9.31 -12.06 -20.00
N MET A 208 -10.18 -12.98 -19.56
CA MET A 208 -9.79 -14.35 -19.22
C MET A 208 -9.39 -15.19 -20.45
N THR A 209 -9.90 -14.89 -21.65
CA THR A 209 -9.42 -15.53 -22.89
C THR A 209 -8.11 -14.94 -23.38
N GLU A 210 -7.94 -13.62 -23.36
CA GLU A 210 -6.67 -12.95 -23.68
C GLU A 210 -5.55 -13.42 -22.75
N SER A 211 -5.80 -13.42 -21.44
CA SER A 211 -4.85 -13.90 -20.42
C SER A 211 -4.45 -15.36 -20.64
N LYS A 212 -5.40 -16.25 -20.97
CA LYS A 212 -5.10 -17.65 -21.35
C LYS A 212 -4.24 -17.75 -22.61
N GLN A 213 -4.51 -16.94 -23.64
CA GLN A 213 -3.69 -16.92 -24.85
C GLN A 213 -2.27 -16.39 -24.57
N ALA A 214 -2.13 -15.32 -23.79
CA ALA A 214 -0.85 -14.77 -23.38
C ALA A 214 -0.03 -15.77 -22.55
N VAL A 215 -0.66 -16.50 -21.61
CA VAL A 215 -0.03 -17.59 -20.86
C VAL A 215 0.42 -18.70 -21.80
N ALA A 216 -0.42 -19.16 -22.73
CA ALA A 216 -0.06 -20.22 -23.68
C ALA A 216 1.14 -19.81 -24.58
N GLN A 217 1.14 -18.57 -25.08
CA GLN A 217 2.27 -18.01 -25.85
C GLN A 217 3.54 -17.95 -25.00
N LYS A 218 3.46 -17.56 -23.72
CA LYS A 218 4.61 -17.48 -22.81
C LYS A 218 5.15 -18.86 -22.44
N THR A 219 4.29 -19.87 -22.25
CA THR A 219 4.73 -21.27 -22.08
C THR A 219 5.47 -21.76 -23.31
N ALA A 220 4.94 -21.54 -24.52
CA ALA A 220 5.62 -21.91 -25.76
C ALA A 220 6.99 -21.22 -25.93
N GLN A 221 7.10 -19.92 -25.58
CA GLN A 221 8.38 -19.21 -25.57
C GLN A 221 9.37 -19.80 -24.55
N VAL A 222 8.91 -20.18 -23.36
CA VAL A 222 9.75 -20.84 -22.34
C VAL A 222 10.24 -22.20 -22.81
N ASP A 223 9.40 -23.00 -23.47
CA ASP A 223 9.78 -24.33 -23.95
C ASP A 223 10.71 -24.28 -25.18
N GLN A 224 10.54 -23.28 -26.07
CA GLN A 224 11.54 -22.98 -27.11
C GLN A 224 12.90 -22.62 -26.49
N LEU A 225 12.92 -21.70 -25.51
CA LEU A 225 14.16 -21.27 -24.86
C LEU A 225 14.88 -22.41 -24.11
N LYS A 226 14.13 -23.39 -23.56
CA LYS A 226 14.73 -24.62 -22.99
C LYS A 226 15.42 -25.46 -24.08
N ALA A 227 14.76 -25.68 -25.21
CA ALA A 227 15.34 -26.46 -26.31
C ALA A 227 16.56 -25.78 -26.94
N GLU A 228 16.56 -24.45 -27.04
CA GLU A 228 17.72 -23.66 -27.45
C GLU A 228 18.86 -23.74 -26.42
N LEU A 229 18.56 -23.66 -25.12
CA LEU A 229 19.53 -23.82 -24.04
C LEU A 229 20.18 -25.21 -24.04
N GLU A 230 19.40 -26.29 -24.17
CA GLU A 230 19.90 -27.67 -24.25
C GLU A 230 20.81 -27.86 -25.48
N LYS A 231 20.41 -27.32 -26.64
CA LYS A 231 21.21 -27.31 -27.85
C LYS A 231 22.54 -26.57 -27.66
N VAL A 232 22.54 -25.40 -27.03
CA VAL A 232 23.76 -24.61 -26.75
C VAL A 232 24.65 -25.34 -25.73
N GLN A 233 24.08 -25.94 -24.69
CA GLN A 233 24.82 -26.75 -23.72
C GLN A 233 25.51 -27.94 -24.39
N LYS A 234 24.82 -28.66 -25.28
CA LYS A 234 25.41 -29.76 -26.05
C LYS A 234 26.50 -29.27 -27.01
N GLN A 235 26.27 -28.17 -27.73
CA GLN A 235 27.30 -27.59 -28.61
C GLN A 235 28.53 -27.15 -27.82
N ALA A 236 28.37 -26.64 -26.59
CA ALA A 236 29.47 -26.33 -25.70
C ALA A 236 30.21 -27.58 -25.20
N SER A 237 29.50 -28.64 -24.78
CA SER A 237 30.15 -29.89 -24.34
C SER A 237 30.92 -30.57 -25.47
N ASP A 238 30.35 -30.60 -26.68
CA ASP A 238 30.96 -31.21 -27.85
C ASP A 238 32.21 -30.41 -28.29
N ALA A 239 32.16 -29.07 -28.22
CA ALA A 239 33.31 -28.20 -28.49
C ALA A 239 34.42 -28.33 -27.44
N ILE A 240 34.08 -28.41 -26.15
CA ILE A 240 35.05 -28.62 -25.06
C ILE A 240 35.71 -30.01 -25.19
N ALA A 241 34.93 -31.06 -25.46
CA ALA A 241 35.47 -32.41 -25.67
C ALA A 241 36.44 -32.45 -26.87
N LYS A 242 36.08 -31.79 -27.97
CA LYS A 242 36.97 -31.65 -29.13
C LYS A 242 38.26 -30.90 -28.79
N ALA A 243 38.18 -29.72 -28.16
CA ALA A 243 39.35 -28.93 -27.81
C ALA A 243 40.29 -29.66 -26.83
N MET A 244 39.75 -30.43 -25.89
CA MET A 244 40.53 -31.28 -24.99
C MET A 244 41.23 -32.43 -25.73
N ALA A 245 40.61 -33.02 -26.75
CA ALA A 245 41.23 -34.05 -27.59
C ALA A 245 42.35 -33.46 -28.48
N GLU A 246 42.14 -32.28 -29.06
CA GLU A 246 43.16 -31.56 -29.84
C GLU A 246 44.36 -31.17 -28.96
N ALA A 247 44.13 -30.58 -27.79
CA ALA A 247 45.19 -30.20 -26.84
C ALA A 247 45.98 -31.40 -26.29
N THR A 248 45.33 -32.54 -26.03
CA THR A 248 46.04 -33.76 -25.60
C THR A 248 46.85 -34.40 -26.73
N GLN A 249 46.38 -34.32 -27.98
CA GLN A 249 47.17 -34.76 -29.14
C GLN A 249 48.36 -33.84 -29.40
N GLU A 250 48.22 -32.53 -29.27
CA GLU A 250 49.32 -31.57 -29.33
C GLU A 250 50.36 -31.82 -28.22
N ALA A 251 49.92 -32.02 -26.98
CA ALA A 251 50.82 -32.36 -25.87
C ALA A 251 51.58 -33.67 -26.11
N ALA A 252 50.92 -34.70 -26.68
CA ALA A 252 51.56 -35.95 -27.06
C ALA A 252 52.59 -35.78 -28.20
N ASN A 253 52.31 -34.91 -29.17
CA ASN A 253 53.24 -34.58 -30.26
C ASN A 253 54.45 -33.78 -29.74
N ALA A 254 54.21 -32.77 -28.90
CA ALA A 254 55.25 -31.98 -28.26
C ALA A 254 56.16 -32.83 -27.37
N LYS A 255 55.60 -33.79 -26.61
CA LYS A 255 56.38 -34.76 -25.84
C LYS A 255 57.31 -35.59 -26.72
N LYS A 256 56.82 -36.17 -27.82
CA LYS A 256 57.64 -36.93 -28.78
C LYS A 256 58.76 -36.08 -29.39
N ALA A 257 58.48 -34.82 -29.73
CA ALA A 257 59.48 -33.90 -30.25
C ALA A 257 60.58 -33.57 -29.21
N LEU A 258 60.19 -33.41 -27.94
CA LEU A 258 61.12 -33.18 -26.83
C LEU A 258 61.98 -34.42 -26.53
N GLU A 259 61.39 -35.62 -26.57
CA GLU A 259 62.11 -36.90 -26.44
C GLU A 259 63.14 -37.08 -27.58
N ALA A 260 62.77 -36.78 -28.83
CA ALA A 260 63.69 -36.78 -29.95
C ALA A 260 64.84 -35.75 -29.79
N LYS A 261 64.54 -34.53 -29.34
CA LYS A 261 65.56 -33.50 -29.06
C LYS A 261 66.46 -33.86 -27.87
N ALA A 262 65.94 -34.57 -26.86
CA ALA A 262 66.75 -35.09 -25.76
C ALA A 262 67.75 -36.16 -26.25
N ALA A 263 67.35 -37.03 -27.18
CA ALA A 263 68.25 -38.01 -27.80
C ALA A 263 69.35 -37.34 -28.65
N GLU A 264 69.02 -36.31 -29.43
CA GLU A 264 69.98 -35.50 -30.19
C GLU A 264 71.00 -34.80 -29.27
N VAL A 265 70.55 -34.23 -28.15
CA VAL A 265 71.45 -33.64 -27.13
C VAL A 265 72.32 -34.70 -26.44
N ALA A 266 71.84 -35.94 -26.28
CA ALA A 266 72.65 -37.03 -25.72
C ALA A 266 73.76 -37.48 -26.67
N ASP A 267 73.47 -37.62 -27.97
CA ASP A 267 74.47 -37.90 -29.02
C ASP A 267 75.51 -36.77 -29.15
N ILE A 268 75.07 -35.50 -29.14
CA ILE A 268 75.98 -34.35 -29.13
C ILE A 268 76.90 -34.36 -27.89
N ARG A 269 76.39 -34.71 -26.70
CA ARG A 269 77.21 -34.85 -25.48
C ARG A 269 78.22 -36.00 -25.59
N ALA A 270 77.82 -37.15 -26.12
CA ALA A 270 78.74 -38.28 -26.31
C ALA A 270 79.88 -37.93 -27.30
N LYS A 271 79.55 -37.24 -28.39
CA LYS A 271 80.53 -36.72 -29.35
C LYS A 271 81.46 -35.67 -28.73
N LEU A 272 80.92 -34.76 -27.91
CA LEU A 272 81.72 -33.78 -27.19
C LEU A 272 82.73 -34.46 -26.24
N GLN A 273 82.29 -35.42 -25.43
CA GLN A 273 83.18 -36.19 -24.55
C GLN A 273 84.25 -36.97 -25.32
N GLN A 274 83.93 -37.49 -26.50
CA GLN A 274 84.91 -38.14 -27.37
C GLN A 274 85.96 -37.15 -27.90
N VAL A 275 85.55 -35.93 -28.27
CA VAL A 275 86.45 -34.85 -28.72
C VAL A 275 87.31 -34.32 -27.56
N GLU A 276 86.73 -34.13 -26.38
CA GLU A 276 87.46 -33.75 -25.16
C GLU A 276 88.55 -34.76 -24.83
N LYS A 277 88.21 -36.07 -24.82
CA LYS A 277 89.19 -37.13 -24.60
C LYS A 277 90.26 -37.17 -25.70
N ALA A 278 89.89 -37.04 -26.97
CA ALA A 278 90.85 -37.01 -28.07
C ALA A 278 91.81 -35.80 -27.95
N ALA A 279 91.32 -34.65 -27.48
CA ALA A 279 92.14 -33.47 -27.21
C ALA A 279 93.09 -33.68 -26.02
N THR A 280 92.66 -34.30 -24.92
CA THR A 280 93.55 -34.63 -23.79
C THR A 280 94.60 -35.68 -24.17
N ASP A 281 94.20 -36.71 -24.92
CA ASP A 281 95.12 -37.75 -25.42
C ASP A 281 96.15 -37.17 -26.40
N ALA A 282 95.74 -36.20 -27.24
CA ALA A 282 96.65 -35.48 -28.15
C ALA A 282 97.59 -34.52 -27.41
N LEU A 283 97.11 -33.79 -26.40
CA LEU A 283 97.92 -32.90 -25.57
C LEU A 283 98.99 -33.69 -24.80
N ALA A 284 98.61 -34.83 -24.20
CA ALA A 284 99.54 -35.70 -23.49
C ALA A 284 100.65 -36.27 -24.41
N ARG A 285 100.32 -36.59 -25.67
CA ARG A 285 101.32 -36.98 -26.69
C ARG A 285 102.24 -35.82 -27.05
N ALA A 286 101.67 -34.64 -27.34
CA ALA A 286 102.44 -33.44 -27.67
C ALA A 286 103.40 -33.04 -26.54
N GLU A 287 102.98 -33.15 -25.28
CA GLU A 287 103.87 -32.98 -24.12
C GLU A 287 104.99 -34.02 -24.06
N ALA A 288 104.68 -35.30 -24.31
CA ALA A 288 105.67 -36.37 -24.30
C ALA A 288 106.71 -36.21 -25.43
N ASP A 289 106.26 -35.85 -26.63
CA ASP A 289 107.14 -35.55 -27.77
C ASP A 289 107.97 -34.29 -27.53
N ALA A 290 107.41 -33.24 -26.94
CA ALA A 290 108.16 -32.05 -26.55
C ALA A 290 109.21 -32.36 -25.46
N LYS A 291 108.87 -33.15 -24.45
CA LYS A 291 109.81 -33.64 -23.42
C LYS A 291 110.94 -34.47 -24.04
N LYS A 292 110.63 -35.32 -25.02
CA LYS A 292 111.61 -36.11 -25.78
C LYS A 292 112.52 -35.22 -26.64
N GLN A 293 111.98 -34.24 -27.36
CA GLN A 293 112.77 -33.28 -28.13
C GLN A 293 113.69 -32.44 -27.23
N MET A 294 113.20 -31.97 -26.08
CA MET A 294 114.04 -31.26 -25.10
C MET A 294 115.19 -32.13 -24.59
N ALA A 295 114.92 -33.39 -24.22
CA ALA A 295 115.97 -34.33 -23.80
C ALA A 295 117.01 -34.58 -24.90
N GLN A 296 116.57 -34.79 -26.15
CA GLN A 296 117.46 -34.92 -27.31
C GLN A 296 118.27 -33.64 -27.57
N SER A 297 117.69 -32.46 -27.34
CA SER A 297 118.38 -31.18 -27.52
C SER A 297 119.44 -30.93 -26.44
N GLU A 298 119.20 -31.29 -25.18
CA GLU A 298 120.20 -31.21 -24.10
C GLU A 298 121.30 -32.27 -24.28
N GLU A 299 120.98 -33.46 -24.78
CA GLU A 299 121.99 -34.47 -25.13
C GLU A 299 122.87 -34.01 -26.31
N ALA A 300 122.27 -33.47 -27.38
CA ALA A 300 123.01 -32.88 -28.50
C ALA A 300 123.89 -31.70 -28.07
N LYS A 301 123.36 -30.81 -27.22
CA LYS A 301 124.08 -29.69 -26.60
C LYS A 301 125.23 -30.17 -25.71
N LYS A 302 125.04 -31.23 -24.91
CA LYS A 302 126.10 -31.86 -24.10
C LYS A 302 127.20 -32.44 -24.99
N LYS A 303 126.84 -33.09 -26.10
CA LYS A 303 127.79 -33.60 -27.10
C LYS A 303 128.58 -32.45 -27.75
N ALA A 304 127.90 -31.39 -28.21
CA ALA A 304 128.53 -30.22 -28.80
C ALA A 304 129.46 -29.48 -27.82
N LEU A 305 129.10 -29.41 -26.53
CA LEU A 305 129.97 -28.85 -25.48
C LEU A 305 131.22 -29.71 -25.23
N ALA A 306 131.10 -31.04 -25.29
CA ALA A 306 132.26 -31.94 -25.21
C ALA A 306 133.18 -31.82 -26.45
N GLU A 307 132.59 -31.66 -27.63
CA GLU A 307 133.31 -31.41 -28.89
C GLU A 307 134.04 -30.06 -28.87
N VAL A 308 133.41 -29.00 -28.39
CA VAL A 308 134.06 -27.69 -28.15
C VAL A 308 135.15 -27.77 -27.07
N ALA A 309 135.01 -28.63 -26.06
CA ALA A 309 136.07 -28.86 -25.07
C ALA A 309 137.28 -29.57 -25.70
N ALA A 310 137.07 -30.61 -26.50
CA ALA A 310 138.15 -31.31 -27.23
C ALA A 310 138.83 -30.41 -28.28
N LEU A 311 138.08 -29.53 -28.94
CA LEU A 311 138.63 -28.53 -29.85
C LEU A 311 139.46 -27.46 -29.11
N ARG A 312 139.10 -27.10 -27.87
CA ARG A 312 139.92 -26.23 -27.02
C ARG A 312 141.17 -26.92 -26.51
N GLU A 313 141.11 -28.20 -26.17
CA GLU A 313 142.28 -28.96 -25.73
C GLU A 313 143.29 -29.16 -26.86
N THR A 314 142.83 -29.53 -28.06
CA THR A 314 143.69 -29.63 -29.25
C THR A 314 144.24 -28.26 -29.69
N LEU A 315 143.46 -27.18 -29.56
CA LEU A 315 143.96 -25.82 -29.79
C LEU A 315 145.03 -25.42 -28.76
N ALA A 316 144.85 -25.71 -27.47
CA ALA A 316 145.85 -25.43 -26.43
C ALA A 316 147.14 -26.27 -26.62
N GLN A 317 147.02 -27.51 -27.12
CA GLN A 317 148.18 -28.32 -27.53
C GLN A 317 148.89 -27.72 -28.75
N ALA A 318 148.14 -27.23 -29.75
CA ALA A 318 148.70 -26.53 -30.90
C ALA A 318 149.37 -25.20 -30.52
N GLU A 319 148.78 -24.42 -29.61
CA GLU A 319 149.38 -23.20 -29.04
C GLU A 319 150.67 -23.51 -28.28
N LYS A 320 150.71 -24.61 -27.49
CA LYS A 320 151.93 -25.06 -26.81
C LYS A 320 153.02 -25.46 -27.82
N MET A 321 152.69 -26.22 -28.85
CA MET A 321 153.63 -26.59 -29.92
C MET A 321 154.11 -25.37 -30.71
N ALA A 322 153.22 -24.40 -30.98
CA ALA A 322 153.57 -23.15 -31.63
C ALA A 322 154.46 -22.27 -30.75
N ALA A 323 154.23 -22.21 -29.44
CA ALA A 323 155.07 -21.51 -28.48
C ALA A 323 156.44 -22.17 -28.31
N GLU A 324 156.54 -23.50 -28.34
CA GLU A 324 157.81 -24.24 -28.34
C GLU A 324 158.59 -24.03 -29.65
N ALA A 325 157.90 -24.05 -30.79
CA ALA A 325 158.50 -23.72 -32.08
C ALA A 325 158.96 -22.25 -32.16
N LEU A 326 158.16 -21.31 -31.63
CA LEU A 326 158.50 -19.89 -31.54
C LEU A 326 159.69 -19.66 -30.61
N ALA A 327 159.71 -20.28 -29.43
CA ALA A 327 160.83 -20.18 -28.48
C ALA A 327 162.13 -20.76 -29.08
N LYS A 328 162.04 -21.83 -29.87
CA LYS A 328 163.17 -22.38 -30.62
C LYS A 328 163.65 -21.42 -31.72
N ALA A 329 162.73 -20.88 -32.52
CA ALA A 329 163.05 -19.87 -33.54
C ALA A 329 163.61 -18.58 -32.91
N GLU A 330 163.14 -18.17 -31.73
CA GLU A 330 163.69 -17.06 -30.94
C GLU A 330 165.08 -17.37 -30.38
N ALA A 331 165.40 -18.62 -30.06
CA ALA A 331 166.75 -19.02 -29.66
C ALA A 331 167.71 -18.98 -30.85
N GLU A 332 167.33 -19.58 -31.98
CA GLU A 332 168.11 -19.58 -33.22
C GLU A 332 168.32 -18.16 -33.77
N THR A 333 167.28 -17.31 -33.75
CA THR A 333 167.39 -15.90 -34.13
C THR A 333 168.12 -15.06 -33.08
N ARG A 334 168.08 -15.37 -31.77
CA ARG A 334 168.97 -14.74 -30.78
C ARG A 334 170.43 -15.12 -30.98
N GLU A 335 170.75 -16.34 -31.41
CA GLU A 335 172.12 -16.74 -31.72
C GLU A 335 172.66 -16.01 -32.98
N LEU A 336 171.84 -15.89 -34.02
CA LEU A 336 172.13 -15.09 -35.21
C LEU A 336 172.20 -13.59 -34.89
N ALA A 337 171.33 -13.09 -34.01
CA ALA A 337 171.34 -11.71 -33.53
C ALA A 337 172.56 -11.40 -32.66
N ALA A 338 173.04 -12.35 -31.84
CA ALA A 338 174.27 -12.16 -31.06
C ALA A 338 175.50 -12.00 -31.97
N LYS A 339 175.63 -12.89 -32.98
CA LYS A 339 176.71 -12.84 -33.98
C LYS A 339 176.68 -11.54 -34.80
N SER A 340 175.50 -11.12 -35.25
CA SER A 340 175.35 -9.84 -35.96
C SER A 340 175.44 -8.61 -35.05
N ALA A 341 175.13 -8.72 -33.75
CA ALA A 341 175.27 -7.63 -32.78
C ALA A 341 176.74 -7.32 -32.46
N GLU A 342 177.66 -8.30 -32.47
CA GLU A 342 179.10 -8.00 -32.44
C GLU A 342 179.55 -7.23 -33.69
N GLU A 343 179.07 -7.63 -34.87
CA GLU A 343 179.40 -6.94 -36.12
C GLU A 343 178.81 -5.51 -36.16
N ILE A 344 177.58 -5.33 -35.69
CA ILE A 344 176.93 -4.03 -35.53
C ILE A 344 177.65 -3.20 -34.47
N ARG A 345 178.07 -3.76 -33.33
CA ARG A 345 178.82 -3.03 -32.30
C ARG A 345 180.15 -2.49 -32.84
N ARG A 346 180.78 -3.18 -33.80
CA ARG A 346 181.98 -2.71 -34.50
C ARG A 346 181.70 -1.50 -35.40
N LYS A 347 180.55 -1.47 -36.09
CA LYS A 347 180.15 -0.40 -37.04
C LYS A 347 179.44 0.79 -36.39
N THR A 348 178.68 0.58 -35.32
CA THR A 348 177.95 1.63 -34.59
C THR A 348 178.89 2.61 -33.88
N LEU A 349 180.12 2.20 -33.53
CA LEU A 349 181.15 3.11 -33.04
C LEU A 349 181.58 4.16 -34.09
N GLU A 350 181.49 3.84 -35.39
CA GLU A 350 181.70 4.82 -36.46
C GLU A 350 180.46 5.72 -36.63
N VAL A 351 179.27 5.13 -36.72
CA VAL A 351 178.00 5.85 -37.02
C VAL A 351 177.58 6.81 -35.89
N THR A 352 177.93 6.52 -34.63
CA THR A 352 177.64 7.41 -33.48
C THR A 352 178.31 8.79 -33.62
N SER A 353 179.33 8.93 -34.47
CA SER A 353 179.95 10.24 -34.77
C SER A 353 179.10 11.17 -35.66
N LEU A 354 178.05 10.67 -36.33
CA LEU A 354 177.35 11.39 -37.41
C LEU A 354 175.87 11.73 -37.14
N GLN A 355 175.23 11.17 -36.11
CA GLN A 355 173.76 11.28 -35.94
C GLN A 355 173.25 12.47 -35.09
N ASN A 356 174.08 13.49 -34.83
CA ASN A 356 173.67 14.69 -34.07
C ASN A 356 172.89 15.77 -34.88
N VAL A 357 172.56 15.54 -36.15
CA VAL A 357 172.00 16.58 -37.05
C VAL A 357 170.50 16.43 -37.34
N LEU A 358 169.98 15.21 -37.54
CA LEU A 358 168.68 15.02 -38.21
C LEU A 358 167.45 14.94 -37.27
N LYS A 359 167.35 15.87 -36.33
CA LYS A 359 166.25 15.94 -35.34
C LYS A 359 165.15 16.93 -35.77
N ARG A 360 164.30 16.58 -36.76
CA ARG A 360 163.19 17.44 -37.28
C ARG A 360 162.10 16.67 -38.09
N VAL A 361 160.80 17.07 -37.91
CA VAL A 361 159.57 16.88 -38.76
C VAL A 361 158.47 15.79 -38.42
N GLN A 362 157.22 16.27 -38.12
CA GLN A 362 155.81 15.73 -38.24
C GLN A 362 155.16 14.62 -37.34
N THR A 363 153.79 14.61 -37.29
CA THR A 363 152.86 13.91 -36.34
C THR A 363 151.38 13.72 -36.88
N GLU A 364 150.34 13.52 -36.02
CA GLU A 364 148.84 13.41 -36.24
C GLU A 364 148.24 12.03 -36.72
N THR A 365 146.93 11.63 -36.67
CA THR A 365 145.57 12.24 -36.41
C THR A 365 144.53 11.25 -35.74
N ALA A 366 143.18 11.45 -35.73
CA ALA A 366 142.16 10.73 -34.87
C ALA A 366 140.61 10.80 -35.27
N ALA A 367 139.67 10.29 -34.40
CA ALA A 367 138.19 10.61 -34.16
C ALA A 367 137.00 10.11 -35.08
N ALA A 368 135.65 10.14 -34.77
CA ALA A 368 134.76 9.88 -33.57
C ALA A 368 133.16 10.01 -33.82
N LEU A 369 132.27 9.60 -32.86
CA LEU A 369 130.77 9.88 -32.64
C LEU A 369 129.67 9.10 -33.48
N ALA A 370 128.30 9.09 -33.30
CA ALA A 370 127.20 9.75 -32.49
C ALA A 370 125.82 8.91 -32.38
N ALA A 371 124.69 9.36 -31.74
CA ALA A 371 123.36 8.62 -31.60
C ALA A 371 122.04 9.43 -31.16
N THR A 372 120.86 8.76 -30.89
CA THR A 372 119.50 9.16 -30.25
C THR A 372 118.25 9.51 -31.15
N ALA A 373 116.91 9.56 -30.81
CA ALA A 373 115.91 9.00 -29.80
C ALA A 373 114.38 9.34 -30.13
N ALA A 374 113.31 8.87 -29.39
CA ALA A 374 111.82 9.09 -29.69
C ALA A 374 110.79 9.21 -28.47
N LYS A 375 109.46 9.56 -28.64
CA LYS A 375 108.54 10.20 -27.57
C LYS A 375 106.94 10.06 -27.63
N LYS A 376 106.17 10.55 -26.60
CA LYS A 376 104.69 10.46 -26.17
C LYS A 376 103.64 11.53 -26.65
N PRO A 377 102.26 11.30 -26.70
CA PRO A 377 101.20 11.91 -25.77
C PRO A 377 99.77 11.19 -25.64
N ALA A 378 98.70 11.78 -24.99
CA ALA A 378 97.25 11.27 -24.88
C ALA A 378 96.07 12.34 -24.58
N PRO A 379 95.00 12.20 -23.69
CA PRO A 379 93.51 12.28 -23.98
C PRO A 379 92.56 13.26 -23.13
N LYS A 380 91.17 13.25 -23.23
CA LYS A 380 90.17 13.89 -22.26
C LYS A 380 88.61 13.56 -22.35
N LYS A 381 87.70 14.22 -21.56
CA LYS A 381 86.31 13.73 -21.11
C LYS A 381 85.12 14.82 -20.96
N PRO A 382 83.99 14.77 -20.13
CA PRO A 382 82.58 15.19 -20.51
C PRO A 382 81.76 16.21 -19.60
N ALA A 383 80.38 16.26 -19.63
CA ALA A 383 79.46 17.30 -19.03
C ALA A 383 78.14 16.82 -18.28
N ALA A 384 77.12 17.71 -18.01
CA ALA A 384 76.18 17.72 -16.84
C ALA A 384 74.61 17.69 -17.09
N PRO A 385 73.69 17.64 -16.06
CA PRO A 385 72.26 17.19 -16.19
C PRO A 385 71.11 18.26 -16.07
N LYS A 386 69.83 17.81 -16.14
CA LYS A 386 68.56 18.59 -16.08
C LYS A 386 67.45 17.95 -15.19
N VAL A 387 66.37 18.70 -14.91
CA VAL A 387 65.14 18.28 -14.18
C VAL A 387 64.43 17.11 -14.88
N PRO A 388 63.90 16.09 -14.16
CA PRO A 388 63.25 14.93 -14.76
C PRO A 388 61.82 15.22 -15.26
N GLN A 389 61.63 15.18 -16.58
CA GLN A 389 60.31 15.09 -17.21
C GLN A 389 59.89 13.61 -17.28
N ILE A 390 58.76 13.25 -16.65
CA ILE A 390 58.25 11.87 -16.66
C ILE A 390 57.53 11.60 -17.98
N SER A 391 57.89 10.50 -18.65
CA SER A 391 57.24 10.10 -19.91
C SER A 391 55.83 9.56 -19.66
N PRO A 392 54.83 9.91 -20.50
CA PRO A 392 53.48 9.36 -20.40
C PRO A 392 53.44 7.83 -20.45
N ILE A 393 52.41 7.23 -19.83
CA ILE A 393 52.13 5.79 -19.95
C ILE A 393 51.16 5.57 -21.11
N ALA A 394 51.49 4.66 -22.03
CA ALA A 394 50.60 4.22 -23.10
C ALA A 394 49.67 3.07 -22.64
N TYR A 395 48.49 2.95 -23.28
CA TYR A 395 47.47 1.96 -22.98
C TYR A 395 46.92 1.29 -24.24
N ASP A 396 46.62 0.00 -24.13
CA ASP A 396 46.00 -0.77 -25.20
C ASP A 396 44.59 -0.31 -25.55
N HIS A 397 44.12 -0.76 -26.70
CA HIS A 397 42.77 -0.48 -27.18
C HIS A 397 41.73 -1.00 -26.17
N LEU A 398 40.77 -0.15 -25.80
CA LEU A 398 39.75 -0.37 -24.76
C LEU A 398 40.26 -0.73 -23.34
N SER A 399 41.56 -0.92 -23.11
CA SER A 399 42.09 -1.20 -21.78
C SER A 399 42.17 0.05 -20.90
N ALA A 400 41.67 -0.05 -19.66
CA ALA A 400 41.90 0.92 -18.59
C ALA A 400 43.16 0.61 -17.76
N VAL A 401 43.86 -0.49 -18.04
CA VAL A 401 44.96 -1.05 -17.24
C VAL A 401 46.26 -1.08 -18.05
N ASN A 402 47.36 -0.70 -17.42
CA ASN A 402 48.72 -0.91 -17.92
C ASN A 402 49.48 -1.84 -16.95
N TYR A 403 50.32 -2.72 -17.49
CA TYR A 403 51.14 -3.64 -16.70
C TYR A 403 52.65 -3.33 -16.76
N ASP A 404 53.17 -2.94 -17.91
CA ASP A 404 54.63 -2.92 -18.18
C ASP A 404 55.32 -1.62 -17.72
N ASP A 405 54.63 -0.49 -17.80
CA ASP A 405 55.22 0.85 -17.65
C ASP A 405 55.01 1.46 -16.26
N ARG A 406 54.04 0.93 -15.50
CA ARG A 406 53.65 1.45 -14.17
C ARG A 406 54.78 1.44 -13.14
N ASP A 407 55.63 0.41 -13.15
CA ASP A 407 56.76 0.26 -12.22
C ASP A 407 57.88 1.28 -12.52
N ARG A 408 58.05 1.69 -13.78
CA ARG A 408 58.91 2.84 -14.13
C ARG A 408 58.37 4.11 -13.48
N VAL A 409 57.10 4.42 -13.70
CA VAL A 409 56.50 5.68 -13.21
C VAL A 409 56.41 5.73 -11.68
N VAL A 410 56.23 4.60 -10.99
CA VAL A 410 56.38 4.54 -9.52
C VAL A 410 57.77 4.99 -9.07
N ARG A 411 58.85 4.53 -9.73
CA ARG A 411 60.22 4.95 -9.39
C ARG A 411 60.44 6.43 -9.69
N ASP A 412 60.02 6.90 -10.86
CA ASP A 412 60.27 8.26 -11.33
C ASP A 412 59.51 9.30 -10.50
N VAL A 413 58.23 9.04 -10.18
CA VAL A 413 57.42 9.89 -9.28
C VAL A 413 58.00 9.89 -7.86
N ARG A 414 58.39 8.73 -7.32
CA ARG A 414 59.06 8.66 -6.00
C ARG A 414 60.40 9.42 -5.99
N ALA A 415 61.15 9.41 -7.09
CA ALA A 415 62.41 10.15 -7.20
C ALA A 415 62.19 11.67 -7.22
N ALA A 416 61.19 12.15 -7.95
CA ALA A 416 60.81 13.57 -7.97
C ALA A 416 60.22 14.05 -6.63
N LEU A 417 59.34 13.27 -6.00
CA LEU A 417 58.75 13.61 -4.69
C LEU A 417 59.79 13.59 -3.55
N ARG A 418 60.90 12.84 -3.67
CA ARG A 418 62.04 12.97 -2.75
C ARG A 418 62.77 14.32 -2.87
N GLN A 419 62.75 14.94 -4.04
CA GLN A 419 63.33 16.27 -4.27
C GLN A 419 62.34 17.39 -3.88
N HIS A 420 61.03 17.13 -4.04
CA HIS A 420 59.96 18.07 -3.70
C HIS A 420 58.84 17.41 -2.88
N PRO A 421 59.01 17.21 -1.55
CA PRO A 421 58.06 16.43 -0.72
C PRO A 421 56.66 17.02 -0.56
N LYS A 422 56.43 18.27 -0.97
CA LYS A 422 55.12 18.95 -0.98
C LYS A 422 54.42 18.92 -2.34
N ALA A 423 55.11 18.48 -3.39
CA ALA A 423 54.63 18.57 -4.76
C ALA A 423 53.38 17.71 -4.99
N THR A 424 52.51 18.19 -5.89
CA THR A 424 51.30 17.48 -6.31
C THR A 424 51.49 16.85 -7.69
N VAL A 425 51.09 15.59 -7.82
CA VAL A 425 51.11 14.81 -9.06
C VAL A 425 49.73 14.92 -9.73
N THR A 426 49.64 15.64 -10.84
CA THR A 426 48.46 15.63 -11.71
C THR A 426 48.60 14.50 -12.72
N LEU A 427 47.67 13.54 -12.70
CA LEU A 427 47.50 12.50 -13.70
C LEU A 427 46.37 12.89 -14.67
N THR A 428 46.70 13.06 -15.95
CA THR A 428 45.71 13.43 -16.98
C THR A 428 45.52 12.28 -17.95
N GLY A 429 44.34 11.66 -17.93
CA GLY A 429 43.99 10.53 -18.80
C GLY A 429 43.39 10.96 -20.13
N TYR A 430 43.72 10.21 -21.18
CA TYR A 430 43.24 10.38 -22.55
C TYR A 430 42.80 9.05 -23.17
N ALA A 431 41.93 9.14 -24.17
CA ALA A 431 41.32 8.01 -24.87
C ALA A 431 41.65 8.02 -26.37
N SER A 432 40.99 7.16 -27.16
CA SER A 432 41.18 7.18 -28.62
C SER A 432 40.40 8.33 -29.24
N ASP A 433 40.80 8.72 -30.44
CA ASP A 433 40.13 9.60 -31.41
C ASP A 433 38.83 9.03 -32.02
N SER A 434 38.13 8.13 -31.33
CA SER A 434 36.83 7.60 -31.77
C SER A 434 35.69 8.59 -31.47
N ALA A 435 34.59 8.47 -32.20
CA ALA A 435 33.39 9.33 -32.08
C ALA A 435 32.47 8.99 -30.88
N TYR A 436 32.99 8.34 -29.85
CA TYR A 436 32.24 7.92 -28.66
C TYR A 436 32.71 8.72 -27.43
N ASP A 437 32.40 10.02 -27.42
CA ASP A 437 32.96 11.00 -26.47
C ASP A 437 32.75 10.59 -24.99
N ASP A 438 31.54 10.13 -24.61
CA ASP A 438 31.23 9.69 -23.25
C ASP A 438 32.05 8.46 -22.83
N ALA A 439 32.11 7.43 -23.67
CA ALA A 439 32.90 6.22 -23.42
C ALA A 439 34.40 6.51 -23.38
N ASN A 440 34.87 7.45 -24.22
CA ASN A 440 36.24 7.96 -24.18
C ASN A 440 36.51 8.71 -22.87
N LEU A 441 35.59 9.54 -22.40
CA LEU A 441 35.71 10.24 -21.12
C LEU A 441 35.81 9.24 -19.96
N GLU A 442 34.93 8.24 -19.91
CA GLU A 442 34.93 7.19 -18.89
C GLU A 442 36.23 6.37 -18.90
N ILE A 443 36.66 5.87 -20.07
CA ILE A 443 37.92 5.12 -20.22
C ILE A 443 39.12 5.99 -19.79
N SER A 444 39.11 7.29 -20.11
CA SER A 444 40.19 8.21 -19.71
C SER A 444 40.23 8.44 -18.18
N GLN A 445 39.07 8.55 -17.53
CA GLN A 445 38.94 8.63 -16.08
C GLN A 445 39.40 7.32 -15.42
N ASN A 446 39.01 6.17 -15.95
CA ASN A 446 39.36 4.85 -15.43
C ASN A 446 40.87 4.58 -15.51
N ARG A 447 41.55 4.98 -16.61
CA ARG A 447 43.01 4.89 -16.75
C ARG A 447 43.78 5.69 -15.70
N ALA A 448 43.43 6.97 -15.54
CA ALA A 448 44.07 7.85 -14.58
C ALA A 448 43.76 7.44 -13.13
N SER A 449 42.55 6.92 -12.87
CA SER A 449 42.16 6.36 -11.56
C SER A 449 42.90 5.07 -11.22
N PHE A 450 43.09 4.16 -12.19
CA PHE A 450 43.89 2.95 -12.00
C PHE A 450 45.34 3.30 -11.63
N LEU A 451 45.96 4.22 -12.37
CA LEU A 451 47.33 4.66 -12.09
C LEU A 451 47.42 5.38 -10.73
N ALA A 452 46.44 6.22 -10.37
CA ALA A 452 46.39 6.88 -9.05
C ALA A 452 46.34 5.86 -7.90
N SER A 453 45.50 4.85 -8.01
CA SER A 453 45.41 3.76 -7.02
C SER A 453 46.70 2.94 -6.95
N TYR A 454 47.36 2.71 -8.09
CA TYR A 454 48.65 2.00 -8.14
C TYR A 454 49.78 2.82 -7.48
N LEU A 455 49.88 4.12 -7.75
CA LEU A 455 50.81 5.03 -7.08
C LEU A 455 50.53 5.11 -5.56
N ALA A 456 49.26 5.12 -5.15
CA ALA A 456 48.86 5.15 -3.75
C ALA A 456 49.22 3.85 -3.01
N ASN A 457 48.99 2.69 -3.63
CA ASN A 457 49.43 1.39 -3.12
C ASN A 457 50.97 1.29 -3.09
N ALA A 458 51.66 2.00 -3.99
CA ALA A 458 53.10 2.23 -3.94
C ALA A 458 53.52 3.34 -2.94
N GLY A 459 52.68 3.68 -1.96
CA GLY A 459 53.03 4.52 -0.81
C GLY A 459 53.17 6.02 -1.11
N ILE A 460 52.67 6.51 -2.25
CA ILE A 460 52.54 7.95 -2.50
C ILE A 460 51.22 8.42 -1.86
N PRO A 461 51.21 9.43 -0.96
CA PRO A 461 50.00 9.86 -0.28
C PRO A 461 48.89 10.24 -1.27
N ARG A 462 47.68 9.67 -1.13
CA ARG A 462 46.58 9.88 -2.08
C ARG A 462 46.18 11.35 -2.25
N ALA A 463 46.38 12.16 -1.21
CA ALA A 463 46.18 13.61 -1.20
C ALA A 463 47.15 14.39 -2.11
N GLN A 464 48.28 13.80 -2.50
CA GLN A 464 49.24 14.36 -3.47
C GLN A 464 48.92 13.95 -4.92
N ILE A 465 47.80 13.26 -5.18
CA ILE A 465 47.45 12.73 -6.52
C ILE A 465 46.12 13.32 -7.02
N GLU A 466 46.23 14.31 -7.91
CA GLU A 466 45.10 14.90 -8.65
C GLU A 466 44.81 14.07 -9.91
N ILE A 467 43.53 13.77 -10.21
CA ILE A 467 43.11 13.06 -11.43
C ILE A 467 42.33 14.02 -12.33
N LYS A 468 42.58 13.95 -13.64
CA LYS A 468 41.81 14.63 -14.68
C LYS A 468 41.52 13.69 -15.85
N ALA A 469 40.27 13.66 -16.28
CA ALA A 469 39.83 13.00 -17.50
C ALA A 469 39.67 14.04 -18.62
N VAL A 470 40.12 13.71 -19.83
CA VAL A 470 40.03 14.59 -21.01
C VAL A 470 39.37 13.88 -22.19
N GLY A 471 39.09 12.57 -22.07
CA GLY A 471 38.53 11.76 -23.15
C GLY A 471 39.37 11.84 -24.42
N ASN A 472 38.72 12.13 -25.53
CA ASN A 472 39.32 12.33 -26.84
C ASN A 472 39.63 13.81 -27.17
N ALA A 473 39.25 14.78 -26.30
CA ALA A 473 39.23 16.22 -26.61
C ALA A 473 40.60 16.90 -26.83
N ARG A 474 41.71 16.15 -26.76
CA ARG A 474 43.08 16.61 -27.04
C ARG A 474 43.90 15.52 -27.73
N PRO A 475 43.61 15.20 -28.99
CA PRO A 475 44.39 14.22 -29.74
C PRO A 475 45.79 14.76 -30.04
N THR A 476 46.77 13.89 -30.01
CA THR A 476 48.14 14.18 -30.46
C THR A 476 48.23 14.05 -31.98
N LYS A 477 49.13 14.84 -32.59
CA LYS A 477 49.45 14.71 -34.02
C LYS A 477 50.39 13.51 -34.22
N GLY A 478 49.82 12.31 -34.17
CA GLY A 478 50.54 11.04 -34.22
C GLY A 478 49.61 9.87 -34.58
N LYS A 479 50.03 8.63 -34.30
CA LYS A 479 49.18 7.44 -34.45
C LYS A 479 48.10 7.40 -33.35
N PRO A 480 46.93 6.76 -33.56
CA PRO A 480 45.88 6.61 -32.54
C PRO A 480 46.36 6.02 -31.21
N GLU A 481 47.40 5.18 -31.22
CA GLU A 481 48.07 4.63 -30.03
C GLU A 481 48.55 5.73 -29.06
N ALA A 482 49.07 6.84 -29.58
CA ALA A 482 49.59 7.95 -28.78
C ALA A 482 48.48 8.80 -28.11
N ASN A 483 47.23 8.63 -28.55
CA ASN A 483 46.08 9.26 -27.90
C ASN A 483 45.68 8.48 -26.64
N ARG A 484 45.87 7.15 -26.62
CA ARG A 484 45.55 6.26 -25.50
C ARG A 484 46.64 6.30 -24.42
N ARG A 485 46.71 7.37 -23.64
CA ARG A 485 47.77 7.56 -22.62
C ARG A 485 47.30 8.19 -21.31
N VAL A 486 48.17 8.20 -20.31
CA VAL A 486 48.09 9.10 -19.14
C VAL A 486 49.36 9.96 -19.10
N ASP A 487 49.19 11.27 -19.14
CA ASP A 487 50.27 12.25 -18.92
C ASP A 487 50.44 12.47 -17.40
N ILE A 488 51.70 12.50 -16.93
CA ILE A 488 52.06 12.72 -15.52
C ILE A 488 52.78 14.06 -15.40
N ALA A 489 52.20 15.00 -14.66
CA ALA A 489 52.81 16.30 -14.36
C ALA A 489 53.00 16.47 -12.86
N ILE A 490 54.20 16.85 -12.42
CA ILE A 490 54.51 17.15 -11.02
C ILE A 490 54.65 18.67 -10.87
N LYS A 491 53.90 19.25 -9.94
CA LYS A 491 53.90 20.68 -9.61
C LYS A 491 54.46 20.86 -8.19
N PRO A 492 55.49 21.71 -7.98
CA PRO A 492 56.14 21.89 -6.68
C PRO A 492 55.22 22.49 -5.61
#